data_AF-A0A7C7A9N5-F1
#
_entry.id   AF-A0A7C7A9N5-F1
#
_cell.length_a   1.000
_cell.length_b   1.000
_cell.length_c   1.000
_cell.angle_alpha   90.00
_cell.angle_beta   90.00
_cell.angle_gamma   90.00
#
_symmetry.space_group_name_H-M   'P 1'
#
loop_
_entity.id
_entity.type
_entity.pdbx_description
1 polymer ?
#
loop_
_entity_poly.entity_id
_entity_poly.type
_entity_poly.pdbx_seq_one_letter_code
_entity_poly.pdbx_strand_id
1 'polypeptide(L)'
;SHVPVMLAMLISPATAVFVGVVSAIGFLIKLGPVIAARAAVHAVFGYVGAKMIQRGYSFPVALAVTLPIHAVLEAIVVMPFGFDFYKAFVVVGVGTMIHHTIDSAIALALFYVLNPILKFKAVDIKN
;
A
#
# COMPACT_ATOMS: atom_id res chain seq x y z
N SER A 1 1.95 9.49 1.02
CA SER A 1 0.56 9.02 1.04
C SER A 1 0.46 7.77 0.21
N HIS A 2 -0.28 6.78 0.69
CA HIS A 2 -0.49 5.46 0.10
C HIS A 2 -1.85 5.34 -0.61
N VAL A 3 -2.66 6.40 -0.58
CA VAL A 3 -3.97 6.45 -1.22
C VAL A 3 -3.95 5.98 -2.68
N PRO A 4 -2.98 6.37 -3.54
CA PRO A 4 -2.96 5.91 -4.93
C PRO A 4 -2.86 4.39 -5.08
N VAL A 5 -1.95 3.74 -4.33
CA VAL A 5 -1.80 2.27 -4.39
C VAL A 5 -2.99 1.58 -3.74
N MET A 6 -3.58 2.16 -2.69
CA MET A 6 -4.78 1.63 -2.04
C MET A 6 -5.97 1.62 -3.00
N LEU A 7 -6.20 2.71 -3.74
CA LEU A 7 -7.25 2.76 -4.76
C LEU A 7 -6.92 1.84 -5.95
N ALA A 8 -5.66 1.68 -6.31
CA ALA A 8 -5.26 0.74 -7.36
C ALA A 8 -5.59 -0.73 -7.03
N MET A 9 -5.71 -1.09 -5.75
CA MET A 9 -6.16 -2.42 -5.33
C MET A 9 -7.57 -2.76 -5.82
N LEU A 10 -8.42 -1.74 -6.02
CA LEU A 10 -9.79 -1.89 -6.54
C LEU A 10 -9.82 -2.16 -8.05
N ILE A 11 -8.71 -1.96 -8.77
CA ILE A 11 -8.63 -2.13 -10.23
C ILE A 11 -8.13 -3.54 -10.56
N SER A 12 -6.90 -3.88 -10.15
CA SER A 12 -6.33 -5.21 -10.33
C SER A 12 -5.01 -5.37 -9.57
N PRO A 13 -4.54 -6.61 -9.31
CA PRO A 13 -3.21 -6.86 -8.76
C PRO A 13 -2.08 -6.26 -9.59
N ALA A 14 -2.18 -6.33 -10.93
CA ALA A 14 -1.17 -5.76 -11.83
C ALA A 14 -1.10 -4.23 -11.70
N THR A 15 -2.25 -3.56 -11.60
CA THR A 15 -2.32 -2.10 -11.43
C THR A 15 -1.71 -1.68 -10.10
N ALA A 16 -2.04 -2.37 -9.00
CA ALA A 16 -1.48 -2.07 -7.68
C ALA A 16 0.05 -2.25 -7.64
N VAL A 17 0.58 -3.32 -8.24
CA VAL A 17 2.02 -3.55 -8.38
C VAL A 17 2.67 -2.44 -9.21
N PHE A 18 2.08 -2.09 -10.35
CA PHE A 18 2.61 -1.04 -11.22
C PHE A 18 2.72 0.31 -10.50
N VAL A 19 1.67 0.72 -9.76
CA VAL A 19 1.69 1.96 -8.98
C VAL A 19 2.81 1.93 -7.92
N GLY A 20 2.99 0.80 -7.22
CA GLY A 20 4.08 0.65 -6.26
C GLY A 20 5.48 0.74 -6.88
N VAL A 21 5.71 0.02 -7.98
CA VAL A 21 7.00 0.03 -8.70
C VAL A 21 7.34 1.42 -9.26
N VAL A 22 6.39 2.07 -9.92
CA VAL A 22 6.61 3.42 -10.48
C VAL A 22 6.84 4.44 -9.37
N SER A 23 6.16 4.31 -8.24
CA SER A 23 6.43 5.15 -7.06
C SER A 23 7.87 4.97 -6.57
N ALA A 24 8.34 3.72 -6.47
CA ALA A 24 9.73 3.43 -6.06
C ALA A 24 10.76 4.03 -7.03
N ILE A 25 10.55 3.89 -8.35
CA ILE A 25 11.41 4.48 -9.38
C ILE A 25 11.41 6.01 -9.26
N GLY A 26 10.24 6.64 -9.14
CA GLY A 26 10.12 8.09 -8.98
C GLY A 26 10.84 8.61 -7.74
N PHE A 27 10.71 7.91 -6.61
CA PHE A 27 11.44 8.28 -5.39
C PHE A 27 12.93 7.99 -5.45
N LEU A 28 13.37 6.97 -6.18
CA LEU A 28 14.79 6.74 -6.39
C LEU A 28 15.43 7.93 -7.12
N ILE A 29 14.75 8.43 -8.15
CA ILE A 29 15.21 9.60 -8.93
C ILE A 29 15.19 10.87 -8.07
N LYS A 30 14.17 11.06 -7.21
CA LYS A 30 13.95 12.36 -6.55
C LYS A 30 14.46 12.47 -5.11
N LEU A 31 14.37 11.40 -4.32
CA LEU A 31 14.56 11.43 -2.86
C LEU A 31 15.63 10.44 -2.36
N GLY A 32 16.10 9.53 -3.21
CA GLY A 32 17.19 8.62 -2.90
C GLY A 32 16.76 7.21 -2.45
N PRO A 33 17.74 6.34 -2.18
CA PRO A 33 17.52 4.89 -2.12
C PRO A 33 16.71 4.43 -0.90
N VAL A 34 16.83 5.09 0.25
CA VAL A 34 16.07 4.72 1.46
C VAL A 34 14.56 4.89 1.24
N ILE A 35 14.15 6.02 0.65
CA ILE A 35 12.74 6.30 0.38
C ILE A 35 12.24 5.44 -0.78
N ALA A 36 13.08 5.20 -1.79
CA ALA A 36 12.75 4.28 -2.88
C ALA A 36 12.50 2.84 -2.39
N ALA A 37 13.36 2.33 -1.51
CA ALA A 37 13.24 0.99 -0.95
C ALA A 37 11.95 0.83 -0.12
N ARG A 38 11.60 1.85 0.67
CA ARG A 38 10.31 1.92 1.35
C ARG A 38 9.14 1.91 0.37
N ALA A 39 9.20 2.73 -0.68
CA ALA A 39 8.14 2.76 -1.68
C ALA A 39 8.00 1.46 -2.49
N ALA A 40 9.06 0.66 -2.61
CA ALA A 40 8.98 -0.67 -3.23
C ALA A 40 8.06 -1.63 -2.45
N VAL A 41 7.95 -1.46 -1.12
CA VAL A 41 7.02 -2.20 -0.26
C VAL A 41 5.56 -2.01 -0.71
N HIS A 42 5.24 -0.86 -1.32
CA HIS A 42 3.89 -0.56 -1.79
C HIS A 42 3.39 -1.57 -2.83
N ALA A 43 4.30 -2.06 -3.69
CA ALA A 43 3.95 -3.07 -4.67
C ALA A 43 3.50 -4.39 -4.01
N VAL A 44 4.13 -4.74 -2.88
CA VAL A 44 3.87 -5.98 -2.14
C VAL A 44 2.53 -5.91 -1.43
N PHE A 45 2.31 -4.91 -0.57
CA PHE A 45 1.03 -4.82 0.15
C PHE A 45 -0.13 -4.51 -0.80
N GLY A 46 0.12 -3.71 -1.86
CA GLY A 46 -0.86 -3.44 -2.90
C GLY A 46 -1.29 -4.70 -3.65
N TYR A 47 -0.33 -5.58 -3.99
CA TYR A 47 -0.64 -6.89 -4.57
C TYR A 47 -1.51 -7.75 -3.63
N VAL A 48 -1.14 -7.84 -2.35
CA VAL A 48 -1.89 -8.64 -1.37
C VAL A 48 -3.31 -8.13 -1.23
N GLY A 49 -3.50 -6.82 -1.02
CA GLY A 49 -4.83 -6.25 -0.87
C GLY A 49 -5.69 -6.38 -2.14
N ALA A 50 -5.08 -6.21 -3.32
CA ALA A 50 -5.77 -6.45 -4.59
C ALA A 50 -6.21 -7.91 -4.76
N LYS A 51 -5.35 -8.88 -4.40
CA LYS A 51 -5.70 -10.31 -4.42
C LYS A 51 -6.78 -10.67 -3.41
N MET A 52 -6.82 -10.00 -2.26
CA MET A 52 -7.94 -10.16 -1.31
C MET A 52 -9.25 -9.66 -1.91
N ILE A 53 -9.26 -8.48 -2.52
CA ILE A 53 -10.46 -7.92 -3.16
C ILE A 53 -10.93 -8.83 -4.31
N GLN A 54 -10.00 -9.35 -5.11
CA GLN A 54 -10.30 -10.34 -6.15
C GLN A 54 -10.94 -11.63 -5.60
N ARG A 55 -10.59 -12.02 -4.37
CA ARG A 55 -11.20 -13.17 -3.68
C ARG A 55 -12.52 -12.83 -2.98
N GLY A 56 -13.07 -11.64 -3.18
CA GLY A 56 -14.36 -11.22 -2.62
C GLY A 56 -14.30 -10.58 -1.24
N TYR A 57 -13.12 -10.35 -0.67
CA TYR A 57 -13.00 -9.58 0.57
C TYR A 57 -13.32 -8.10 0.32
N SER A 58 -13.95 -7.44 1.29
CA SER A 58 -14.30 -6.02 1.18
C SER A 58 -13.05 -5.13 1.22
N PHE A 59 -13.15 -3.93 0.63
CA PHE A 59 -12.05 -2.96 0.61
C PHE A 59 -11.54 -2.58 2.02
N PRO A 60 -12.40 -2.31 3.03
CA PRO A 60 -11.94 -2.09 4.40
C PRO A 60 -11.15 -3.26 4.99
N VAL A 61 -11.56 -4.51 4.70
CA VAL A 61 -10.86 -5.71 5.20
C VAL A 61 -9.48 -5.83 4.55
N ALA A 62 -9.38 -5.56 3.24
CA ALA A 62 -8.10 -5.53 2.55
C ALA A 62 -7.15 -4.45 3.12
N LEU A 63 -7.66 -3.26 3.43
CA LEU A 63 -6.88 -2.19 4.09
C LEU A 63 -6.41 -2.62 5.48
N ALA A 64 -7.30 -3.18 6.31
CA ALA A 64 -6.94 -3.64 7.64
C ALA A 64 -5.88 -4.74 7.63
N VAL A 65 -5.96 -5.70 6.70
CA VAL A 65 -4.98 -6.79 6.58
C VAL A 65 -3.65 -6.32 5.98
N THR A 66 -3.66 -5.35 5.08
CA THR A 66 -2.42 -4.81 4.50
C THR A 66 -1.66 -3.87 5.44
N LEU A 67 -2.29 -3.33 6.47
CA LEU A 67 -1.63 -2.50 7.49
C LEU A 67 -0.42 -3.18 8.16
N PRO A 68 -0.53 -4.36 8.79
CA PRO A 68 0.62 -5.02 9.41
C PRO A 68 1.69 -5.40 8.38
N ILE A 69 1.28 -5.77 7.16
CA ILE A 69 2.21 -6.08 6.06
C ILE A 69 3.04 -4.85 5.70
N HIS A 70 2.38 -3.71 5.53
CA HIS A 70 3.02 -2.44 5.20
C HIS A 70 4.02 -2.02 6.30
N ALA A 71 3.58 -2.02 7.56
CA ALA A 71 4.41 -1.60 8.68
C ALA A 71 5.65 -2.49 8.89
N VAL A 72 5.47 -3.82 8.83
CA VAL A 72 6.58 -4.76 9.03
C VAL A 72 7.58 -4.67 7.88
N LEU A 73 7.10 -4.64 6.64
CA LEU A 73 7.99 -4.58 5.49
C LEU A 73 8.74 -3.24 5.40
N GLU A 74 8.09 -2.11 5.73
CA GLU A 74 8.81 -0.83 5.82
C GLU A 74 9.86 -0.83 6.94
N ALA A 75 9.56 -1.41 8.10
CA ALA A 75 10.52 -1.52 9.20
C ALA A 75 11.74 -2.37 8.78
N ILE A 76 11.52 -3.51 8.12
CA ILE A 76 12.60 -4.39 7.66
C ILE A 76 13.44 -3.72 6.57
N VAL A 77 12.81 -3.05 5.61
CA VAL A 77 13.52 -2.52 4.43
C VAL A 77 14.46 -1.37 4.78
N VAL A 78 14.25 -0.67 5.89
CA VAL A 78 15.16 0.40 6.34
C VAL A 78 16.39 -0.09 7.08
N MET A 79 16.38 -1.32 7.62
CA MET A 79 17.49 -1.84 8.43
C MET A 79 18.83 -1.92 7.67
N PRO A 80 18.88 -2.38 6.40
CA PRO A 80 20.13 -2.36 5.62
C PRO A 80 20.73 -0.96 5.42
N PHE A 81 19.97 0.10 5.66
CA PHE A 81 20.41 1.49 5.57
C PHE A 81 20.90 2.06 6.91
N GLY A 82 21.15 1.21 7.91
CA GLY A 82 21.72 1.60 9.20
C GLY A 82 20.69 1.98 10.27
N PHE A 83 19.41 1.67 10.05
CA PHE A 83 18.37 1.87 11.06
C PHE A 83 18.46 0.74 12.09
N ASP A 84 18.74 1.11 13.34
CA ASP A 84 18.68 0.20 14.48
C ASP A 84 17.25 -0.30 14.72
N PHE A 85 17.10 -1.33 15.57
CA PHE A 85 15.80 -1.94 15.87
C PHE A 85 14.75 -0.94 16.36
N TYR A 86 15.15 0.04 17.18
CA TYR A 86 14.23 1.05 17.70
C TYR A 86 13.74 1.97 16.57
N LYS A 87 14.65 2.50 15.75
CA LYS A 87 14.27 3.34 14.61
C LYS A 87 13.44 2.56 13.58
N ALA A 88 13.79 1.31 13.31
CA ALA A 88 13.10 0.48 12.33
C ALA A 88 11.68 0.12 12.78
N PHE A 89 11.52 -0.49 13.95
CA PHE A 89 10.21 -1.04 14.34
C PHE A 89 9.35 -0.05 15.12
N VAL A 90 9.95 0.82 15.95
CA VAL A 90 9.20 1.80 16.72
C VAL A 90 8.96 3.05 15.88
N VAL A 91 10.00 3.70 15.40
CA VAL A 91 9.83 4.98 14.70
C VAL A 91 9.20 4.80 13.32
N VAL A 92 9.78 3.94 12.47
CA VAL A 92 9.23 3.67 11.13
C VAL A 92 7.98 2.79 11.26
N GLY A 93 8.06 1.60 11.84
CA GLY A 93 6.92 0.67 11.93
C GLY A 93 5.64 1.27 12.52
N VAL A 94 5.68 1.89 13.71
CA VAL A 94 4.49 2.50 14.32
C VAL A 94 4.05 3.74 13.53
N GLY A 95 4.99 4.55 13.06
CA GLY A 95 4.69 5.67 12.16
C GLY A 95 3.94 5.21 10.90
N THR A 96 4.29 4.04 10.38
CA THR A 96 3.66 3.39 9.23
C THR A 96 2.25 2.92 9.52
N MET A 97 2.01 2.34 10.70
CA MET A 97 0.65 1.99 11.12
C MET A 97 -0.25 3.23 11.19
N ILE A 98 0.22 4.33 11.78
CA ILE A 98 -0.55 5.57 11.93
C ILE A 98 -0.88 6.16 10.56
N HIS A 99 0.13 6.38 9.72
CA HIS A 99 -0.13 7.02 8.42
C HIS A 99 -0.93 6.10 7.48
N HIS A 100 -0.76 4.76 7.56
CA HIS A 100 -1.54 3.84 6.74
C HIS A 100 -3.01 3.87 7.14
N THR A 101 -3.30 4.02 8.43
CA THR A 101 -4.67 4.19 8.93
C THR A 101 -5.30 5.46 8.39
N ILE A 102 -4.58 6.58 8.41
CA ILE A 102 -5.06 7.87 7.88
C ILE A 102 -5.29 7.78 6.37
N ASP A 103 -4.32 7.25 5.62
CA ASP A 103 -4.44 7.06 4.18
C ASP A 103 -5.60 6.10 3.84
N SER A 104 -5.85 5.07 4.66
CA SER A 104 -6.98 4.14 4.49
C SER A 104 -8.32 4.85 4.65
N ALA A 105 -8.44 5.75 5.63
CA ALA A 105 -9.66 6.54 5.81
C ALA A 105 -9.92 7.45 4.60
N ILE A 106 -8.87 8.09 4.07
CA ILE A 106 -8.97 8.90 2.85
C ILE A 106 -9.36 8.04 1.63
N ALA A 107 -8.72 6.88 1.47
CA ALA A 107 -9.02 5.96 0.37
C ALA A 107 -10.47 5.44 0.44
N LEU A 108 -10.98 5.15 1.63
CA LEU A 108 -12.39 4.77 1.83
C LEU A 108 -13.34 5.91 1.49
N ALA A 109 -13.04 7.14 1.94
CA ALA A 109 -13.85 8.31 1.59
C ALA A 109 -13.93 8.49 0.06
N LEU A 110 -12.78 8.40 -0.63
CA LEU A 110 -12.73 8.47 -2.09
C LEU A 110 -13.47 7.31 -2.75
N PHE A 111 -13.34 6.09 -2.24
CA PHE A 111 -14.07 4.94 -2.75
C PHE A 111 -15.59 5.17 -2.70
N TYR A 112 -16.13 5.60 -1.56
CA TYR A 112 -17.58 5.83 -1.43
C TYR A 112 -18.08 6.98 -2.31
N VAL A 113 -17.29 8.04 -2.50
CA VAL A 113 -17.63 9.16 -3.38
C VAL A 113 -17.60 8.76 -4.86
N LEU A 114 -16.61 7.96 -5.28
CA LEU A 114 -16.39 7.63 -6.69
C LEU A 114 -17.15 6.39 -7.16
N ASN A 115 -17.47 5.46 -6.27
CA ASN A 115 -18.08 4.18 -6.65
C ASN A 115 -19.42 4.31 -7.41
N PRO A 116 -20.34 5.24 -7.08
CA PRO A 116 -21.57 5.42 -7.85
C PRO A 116 -21.32 5.78 -9.33
N ILE A 117 -20.20 6.45 -9.62
CA ILE A 117 -19.83 6.93 -10.95
C ILE A 117 -19.04 5.86 -11.70
N LEU A 118 -18.01 5.31 -11.05
CA LEU A 118 -17.06 4.40 -11.68
C LEU A 118 -17.55 2.94 -11.71
N LYS A 119 -18.58 2.61 -10.90
CA LYS A 119 -19.13 1.25 -10.75
C LYS A 119 -18.03 0.21 -10.65
N PHE A 120 -17.11 0.39 -9.67
CA PHE A 120 -16.02 -0.55 -9.46
C PHE A 120 -16.59 -1.97 -9.35
N LYS A 121 -16.38 -2.78 -10.38
CA LYS A 121 -16.70 -4.21 -10.31
C LYS A 121 -15.60 -4.85 -9.48
N ALA A 122 -15.99 -5.67 -8.51
CA ALA A 122 -15.04 -6.55 -7.85
C ALA A 122 -14.22 -7.29 -8.94
N VAL A 123 -12.89 -7.30 -8.77
CA VAL A 123 -11.94 -7.85 -9.74
C VAL A 123 -12.39 -9.25 -10.13
N ASP A 124 -12.54 -9.51 -11.44
CA ASP A 124 -13.01 -10.80 -11.96
C ASP A 124 -12.10 -11.94 -11.46
N ILE A 125 -12.73 -12.99 -10.93
CA ILE A 125 -12.06 -14.12 -10.26
C ILE A 125 -11.34 -15.01 -11.30
N LYS A 126 -11.60 -14.81 -12.60
CA LYS A 126 -11.13 -15.68 -13.67
C LYS A 126 -9.68 -15.44 -14.16
N ASN A 127 -8.94 -14.48 -13.60
CA ASN A 127 -7.53 -14.19 -13.97
C ASN A 127 -6.54 -14.30 -12.80
#